data_AF-A0A6P9AZ18-F1
#
_entry.id   AF-A0A6P9AZ18-F1
#
_cell.length_a   1.000
_cell.length_b   1.000
_cell.length_c   1.000
_cell.angle_alpha   90.00
_cell.angle_beta   90.00
_cell.angle_gamma   90.00
#
_symmetry.space_group_name_H-M   'P 1'
#
loop_
_entity.id
_entity.type
_entity.pdbx_description
1 polymer ?
#
loop_
_entity_poly.entity_id
_entity_poly.type
_entity_poly.pdbx_seq_one_letter_code
_entity_poly.pdbx_strand_id
1 'polypeptide(L)'
;MAGEQKPACNLLEQFILLARGTSGSALIALINQVLEAPGIYVFGELLELTNVREIAEGPNAAYFQLLNLFAYGTYPDYVGLKRSAHGSQL
;
A
#
# COMPACT_ATOMS: atom_id res chain seq x y z
N MET A 1 29.67 18.00 9.95
CA MET A 1 28.83 17.37 8.91
C MET A 1 28.19 16.14 9.54
N ALA A 2 26.92 16.23 9.97
CA ALA A 2 26.23 15.12 10.61
C ALA A 2 25.44 14.36 9.55
N GLY A 3 25.86 13.13 9.26
CA GLY A 3 25.04 12.20 8.50
C GLY A 3 23.90 11.72 9.39
N GLU A 4 22.76 12.40 9.35
CA GLU A 4 21.52 11.85 9.89
C GLU A 4 20.93 10.88 8.85
N GLN A 5 21.26 9.61 9.06
CA GLN A 5 20.58 8.50 8.42
C GLN A 5 19.13 8.44 8.92
N LYS A 6 18.18 8.91 8.13
CA LYS A 6 16.78 8.43 8.14
C LYS A 6 16.35 8.11 6.70
N PRO A 7 16.81 6.98 6.13
CA PRO A 7 16.46 6.60 4.77
C PRO A 7 14.94 6.42 4.57
N ALA A 8 14.19 6.05 5.61
CA ALA A 8 12.74 5.81 5.51
C ALA A 8 11.90 7.07 5.26
N CYS A 9 12.28 8.23 5.80
CA CYS A 9 11.51 9.47 5.63
C CYS A 9 11.58 9.96 4.16
N ASN A 10 12.76 9.85 3.54
CA ASN A 10 12.94 10.19 2.12
C ASN A 10 12.29 9.17 1.18
N LEU A 11 12.20 7.90 1.57
CA LEU A 11 11.58 6.88 0.71
C LEU A 11 10.07 7.06 0.62
N LEU A 12 9.39 7.28 1.75
CA LEU A 12 7.94 7.52 1.73
C LEU A 12 7.58 8.73 0.87
N GLU A 13 8.25 9.86 1.07
CA GLU A 13 8.06 11.08 0.27
C GLU A 13 8.27 10.82 -1.24
N GLN A 14 9.32 10.07 -1.59
CA GLN A 14 9.57 9.68 -2.98
C GLN A 14 8.47 8.78 -3.53
N PHE A 15 7.99 7.80 -2.75
CA PHE A 15 6.90 6.93 -3.16
C PHE A 15 5.59 7.69 -3.32
N ILE A 16 5.29 8.67 -2.45
CA ILE A 16 4.15 9.56 -2.58
C ILE A 16 4.26 10.36 -3.88
N LEU A 17 5.43 10.96 -4.15
CA LEU A 17 5.68 11.74 -5.37
C LEU A 17 5.52 10.89 -6.64
N LEU A 18 6.10 9.69 -6.64
CA LEU A 18 5.98 8.73 -7.74
C LEU A 18 4.53 8.27 -7.91
N ALA A 19 3.86 7.91 -6.81
CA ALA A 19 2.47 7.48 -6.80
C ALA A 19 1.56 8.55 -7.37
N ARG A 20 1.80 9.84 -7.10
CA ARG A 20 1.04 10.97 -7.69
C ARG A 20 1.14 11.04 -9.22
N GLY A 21 2.27 10.64 -9.79
CA GLY A 21 2.50 10.64 -11.25
C GLY A 21 2.31 9.28 -11.92
N THR A 22 2.00 8.22 -11.17
CA THR A 22 1.86 6.85 -11.68
C THR A 22 0.43 6.34 -11.48
N SER A 23 -0.05 5.57 -12.45
CA SER A 23 -1.43 5.06 -12.47
C SER A 23 -1.46 3.64 -13.04
N GLY A 24 -2.54 2.91 -12.78
CA GLY A 24 -2.74 1.55 -13.30
C GLY A 24 -1.64 0.57 -12.85
N SER A 25 -1.07 -0.19 -13.79
CA SER A 25 -0.08 -1.23 -13.48
C SER A 25 1.22 -0.71 -12.85
N ALA A 26 1.66 0.50 -13.21
CA ALA A 26 2.87 1.10 -12.63
C ALA A 26 2.69 1.37 -11.12
N LEU A 27 1.48 1.77 -10.72
CA LEU A 27 1.15 2.01 -9.33
C LEU A 27 1.13 0.71 -8.51
N ILE A 28 0.70 -0.41 -9.10
CA ILE A 28 0.79 -1.73 -8.45
C ILE A 28 2.24 -2.14 -8.21
N ALA A 29 3.12 -1.90 -9.19
CA ALA A 29 4.55 -2.16 -9.03
C ALA A 29 5.17 -1.27 -7.94
N LEU A 30 4.70 -0.02 -7.83
CA LEU A 30 5.10 0.88 -6.76
C LEU A 30 4.63 0.37 -5.40
N ILE A 31 3.36 -0.03 -5.25
CA ILE A 31 2.83 -0.59 -3.99
C ILE A 31 3.62 -1.81 -3.54
N ASN A 32 3.96 -2.74 -4.46
CA ASN A 32 4.79 -3.89 -4.12
C ASN A 32 6.17 -3.45 -3.60
N GLN A 33 6.83 -2.49 -4.26
CA GLN A 33 8.10 -1.95 -3.77
C GLN A 33 7.98 -1.33 -2.37
N VAL A 34 6.89 -0.62 -2.08
CA VAL A 34 6.65 -0.05 -0.74
C VAL A 34 6.43 -1.16 0.29
N LEU A 35 5.69 -2.22 -0.06
CA LEU A 35 5.45 -3.38 0.81
C LEU A 35 6.73 -4.19 1.07
N GLU A 36 7.63 -4.27 0.09
CA GLU A 36 8.93 -4.93 0.21
C GLU A 36 9.98 -4.05 0.93
N ALA A 37 9.73 -2.74 1.04
CA ALA A 37 10.68 -1.80 1.62
C ALA A 37 10.71 -1.89 3.16
N PRO A 38 11.82 -2.36 3.76
CA PRO A 38 11.95 -2.39 5.22
C PRO A 38 12.01 -0.95 5.77
N GLY A 39 11.15 -0.67 6.74
CA GLY A 39 11.05 0.67 7.35
C GLY A 39 9.85 1.50 6.89
N ILE A 40 9.09 1.03 5.89
CA ILE A 40 7.80 1.64 5.54
C ILE A 40 6.67 0.81 6.12
N TYR A 41 6.03 1.38 7.14
CA TYR A 41 4.87 0.79 7.81
C TYR A 41 3.67 1.76 7.81
N VAL A 42 3.79 2.89 7.12
CA VAL A 42 2.79 3.95 7.08
C VAL A 42 2.25 4.03 5.66
N PHE A 43 1.07 3.46 5.45
CA PHE A 43 0.40 3.44 4.14
C PHE A 43 -0.81 4.40 4.08
N GLY A 44 -1.16 5.05 5.20
CA GLY A 44 -2.30 5.98 5.28
C GLY A 44 -2.22 7.10 4.25
N GLU A 45 -1.08 7.79 4.18
CA GLU A 45 -0.85 8.88 3.22
C GLU A 45 -0.91 8.39 1.75
N LEU A 46 -0.45 7.17 1.50
CA LEU A 46 -0.55 6.53 0.18
C LEU A 46 -2.02 6.26 -0.19
N LEU A 47 -2.83 5.78 0.75
CA LEU A 47 -4.28 5.52 0.55
C LEU A 47 -5.10 6.80 0.33
N GLU A 48 -4.59 7.96 0.77
CA GLU A 48 -5.24 9.26 0.51
C GLU A 48 -5.05 9.74 -0.93
N LEU A 49 -4.09 9.18 -1.67
CA LEU A 49 -3.89 9.51 -3.07
C LEU A 49 -5.04 8.97 -3.94
N THR A 50 -5.58 9.83 -4.81
CA THR A 50 -6.62 9.45 -5.78
C THR A 50 -6.21 8.26 -6.63
N ASN A 51 -4.94 8.20 -7.04
CA ASN A 51 -4.41 7.11 -7.85
C ASN A 51 -4.53 5.76 -7.13
N VAL A 52 -4.34 5.73 -5.81
CA VAL A 52 -4.45 4.51 -5.00
C VAL A 52 -5.93 4.13 -4.82
N ARG A 53 -6.82 5.11 -4.67
CA ARG A 53 -8.27 4.87 -4.66
C ARG A 53 -8.78 4.28 -5.97
N GLU A 54 -8.24 4.68 -7.12
CA GLU A 54 -8.61 4.06 -8.41
C GLU A 54 -8.27 2.57 -8.47
N ILE A 55 -7.25 2.12 -7.73
CA ILE A 55 -6.93 0.68 -7.64
C ILE A 55 -8.01 -0.08 -6.88
N ALA A 56 -8.64 0.55 -5.89
CA ALA A 56 -9.72 -0.04 -5.10
C ALA A 56 -10.92 -0.43 -5.96
N GLU A 57 -11.15 0.31 -7.05
CA GLU A 57 -12.25 0.09 -7.99
C GLU A 57 -11.86 -0.87 -9.14
N GLY A 58 -10.59 -1.27 -9.22
CA GLY A 58 -10.06 -2.13 -10.26
C GLY A 58 -9.96 -3.61 -9.88
N PRO A 59 -9.47 -4.47 -10.79
CA PRO A 59 -9.21 -5.90 -10.51
C PRO A 59 -8.16 -6.12 -9.41
N ASN A 60 -7.41 -5.07 -9.06
CA ASN A 60 -6.37 -5.07 -8.04
C ASN A 60 -6.85 -4.57 -6.69
N ALA A 61 -8.17 -4.50 -6.45
CA ALA A 61 -8.77 -4.08 -5.19
C ALA A 61 -8.21 -4.81 -3.96
N ALA A 62 -7.76 -6.05 -4.13
CA ALA A 62 -7.11 -6.83 -3.07
C ALA A 62 -5.86 -6.14 -2.50
N TYR A 63 -5.04 -5.48 -3.33
CA TYR A 63 -3.87 -4.72 -2.88
C TYR A 63 -4.27 -3.49 -2.07
N PHE A 64 -5.31 -2.78 -2.51
CA PHE A 64 -5.86 -1.64 -1.78
C PHE A 64 -6.38 -2.08 -0.41
N GLN A 65 -7.14 -3.17 -0.35
CA GLN A 65 -7.64 -3.71 0.92
C GLN A 65 -6.49 -4.14 1.83
N LEU A 66 -5.42 -4.73 1.29
CA LEU A 66 -4.22 -5.10 2.05
C LEU A 66 -3.54 -3.86 2.66
N LEU A 67 -3.37 -2.80 1.86
CA LEU A 67 -2.79 -1.53 2.35
C LEU A 67 -3.67 -0.90 3.43
N ASN A 68 -4.99 -0.90 3.24
CA ASN A 68 -5.94 -0.36 4.20
C ASN A 68 -5.91 -1.15 5.52
N LEU A 69 -5.80 -2.47 5.42
CA LEU A 69 -5.60 -3.36 6.55
C LEU A 69 -4.27 -3.07 7.29
N PHE A 70 -3.18 -2.84 6.57
CA PHE A 70 -1.90 -2.51 7.20
C PHE A 70 -1.90 -1.11 7.84
N ALA A 71 -2.63 -0.16 7.27
CA ALA A 71 -2.72 1.21 7.79
C ALA A 71 -3.69 1.34 8.98
N TYR A 72 -4.85 0.71 8.91
CA TYR A 72 -5.96 0.90 9.86
C TYR A 72 -6.50 -0.40 10.45
N GLY A 73 -6.23 -1.52 9.80
CA GLY A 73 -6.77 -2.80 10.18
C GLY A 73 -5.98 -3.49 11.28
N THR A 74 -6.52 -4.62 11.71
CA THR A 74 -5.97 -5.44 12.79
C THR A 74 -5.89 -6.89 12.34
N TYR A 75 -5.17 -7.73 13.09
CA TYR A 75 -5.06 -9.16 12.76
C TYR A 75 -6.39 -9.88 12.44
N PRO A 76 -7.51 -9.67 13.17
CA PRO A 76 -8.78 -10.30 12.80
C PRO A 76 -9.32 -9.84 11.44
N ASP A 77 -9.09 -8.58 11.06
CA ASP A 77 -9.47 -8.06 9.74
C ASP A 77 -8.69 -8.76 8.62
N TYR A 78 -7.39 -9.04 8.85
CA TYR A 78 -6.57 -9.85 7.93
C TYR A 78 -7.13 -11.26 7.75
N VAL A 79 -7.52 -11.91 8.85
CA VAL A 79 -8.09 -13.25 8.80
C VAL A 79 -9.42 -13.25 8.05
N GLY A 80 -10.25 -12.21 8.23
CA GLY A 80 -11.49 -11.99 7.48
C GLY A 80 -11.22 -11.81 5.98
N LEU A 81 -10.28 -10.94 5.63
CA LEU A 81 -9.88 -10.66 4.23
C LEU A 81 -9.33 -11.91 3.54
N LYS A 82 -8.43 -12.63 4.21
CA LYS A 82 -7.87 -13.90 3.72
C LYS A 82 -8.95 -14.96 3.54
N ARG A 83 -9.95 -14.99 4.44
CA ARG A 83 -11.08 -15.91 4.34
C ARG A 83 -12.03 -15.55 3.19
N SER A 84 -12.29 -14.26 2.95
CA SER A 84 -13.06 -13.81 1.79
C SER A 84 -12.36 -14.13 0.47
N ALA A 85 -11.03 -14.01 0.41
CA ALA A 85 -10.25 -14.38 -0.77
C ALA A 85 -10.21 -15.89 -1.05
N HIS A 86 -10.53 -16.74 -0.05
CA HIS A 86 -10.54 -18.20 -0.16
C HIS A 86 -11.96 -18.80 -0.01
N GLY A 87 -13.00 -17.96 0.01
CA GLY A 87 -14.35 -18.32 0.47
C GLY A 87 -15.35 -18.71 -0.61
N SER A 88 -14.99 -18.67 -1.90
CA SER A 88 -15.87 -19.11 -2.99
C SER A 88 -15.59 -20.56 -3.36
N GLN A 89 -15.81 -21.50 -2.43
CA GLN A 89 -16.06 -22.89 -2.80
C GLN A 89 -16.93 -23.57 -1.74
N LEU A 90 -18.23 -23.27 -1.81
CA LEU A 90 -19.31 -24.16 -1.38
C LEU A 90 -20.42 -24.09 -2.42
#